data_AF-A0A350BP92-F1
#
_entry.id   AF-A0A350BP92-F1
#
_cell.length_a   1.000
_cell.length_b   1.000
_cell.length_c   1.000
_cell.angle_alpha   90.00
_cell.angle_beta   90.00
_cell.angle_gamma   90.00
#
_symmetry.space_group_name_H-M   'P 1'
#
loop_
_entity.id
_entity.type
_entity.pdbx_description
1 polymer ?
#
loop_
_entity_poly.entity_id
_entity_poly.type
_entity_poly.pdbx_seq_one_letter_code
_entity_poly.pdbx_strand_id
1 'polypeptide(L)'
;MEFVVWACRSVHIMSAVVWLGGLIYFNAVLSPVAKHEGLQRHTALLAVQERFLGFVWSTLWPLAVTGMILLAVDPRLSTTTLTSLWTWALVAKLVMFVGMGLFSWQMKQVVVRLRAASAGPEEEFEGWSLSAQKLVR
;
A
#
# COMPACT_ATOMS: atom_id res chain seq x y z
N MET A 1 19.53 6.49 -24.67
CA MET A 1 18.63 7.01 -23.61
C MET A 1 17.17 6.62 -23.89
N GLU A 2 16.71 6.64 -25.14
CA GLU A 2 15.34 6.24 -25.54
C GLU A 2 14.87 4.88 -25.00
N PHE A 3 15.70 3.84 -25.08
CA PHE A 3 15.35 2.50 -24.58
C PHE A 3 15.04 2.49 -23.07
N VAL A 4 15.81 3.24 -22.28
CA VAL A 4 15.65 3.31 -20.81
C VAL A 4 14.33 4.01 -20.48
N VAL A 5 14.02 5.11 -21.16
CA VAL A 5 12.76 5.85 -20.98
C VAL A 5 11.56 4.97 -21.36
N TRP A 6 11.65 4.26 -22.49
CA TRP A 6 10.62 3.33 -22.93
C TRP A 6 10.39 2.19 -21.93
N ALA A 7 11.47 1.56 -21.45
CA ALA A 7 11.39 0.50 -20.45
C ALA A 7 10.78 1.02 -19.14
N CYS A 8 11.19 2.20 -18.70
CA CYS A 8 10.66 2.86 -17.50
C CYS A 8 9.16 3.15 -17.62
N ARG A 9 8.70 3.67 -18.77
CA ARG A 9 7.27 3.89 -19.05
C ARG A 9 6.48 2.59 -19.03
N SER A 10 7.02 1.53 -19.64
CA SER A 10 6.37 0.23 -19.70
C SER A 10 6.20 -0.35 -18.29
N VAL A 11 7.26 -0.34 -17.49
CA VAL A 11 7.21 -0.80 -16.08
C VAL A 11 6.27 0.06 -15.25
N HIS A 12 6.26 1.39 -15.44
CA HIS A 12 5.36 2.30 -14.73
C HIS A 12 3.89 1.96 -15.00
N ILE A 13 3.53 1.78 -16.28
CA ILE A 13 2.16 1.45 -16.69
C ILE A 13 1.76 0.07 -16.17
N MET A 14 2.62 -0.94 -16.33
CA MET A 14 2.34 -2.29 -15.82
C MET A 14 2.16 -2.30 -14.30
N SER A 15 3.00 -1.58 -13.55
CA SER A 15 2.86 -1.45 -12.10
C SER A 15 1.54 -0.78 -11.73
N ALA A 16 1.14 0.27 -12.47
CA ALA A 16 -0.13 0.96 -12.24
C ALA A 16 -1.34 0.04 -12.49
N VAL A 17 -1.30 -0.76 -13.57
CA VAL A 17 -2.37 -1.71 -13.91
C VAL A 17 -2.49 -2.79 -12.85
N VAL A 18 -1.37 -3.39 -12.41
CA VAL A 18 -1.40 -4.43 -11.38
C VAL A 18 -1.88 -3.86 -10.04
N TRP A 19 -1.42 -2.65 -9.68
CA TRP A 19 -1.82 -2.02 -8.43
C TRP A 19 -3.32 -1.65 -8.42
N LEU A 20 -3.79 -0.90 -9.41
CA LEU A 20 -5.20 -0.49 -9.50
C LEU A 20 -6.13 -1.70 -9.71
N GLY A 21 -5.78 -2.59 -10.66
CA GLY A 21 -6.56 -3.78 -10.95
C GLY A 21 -6.65 -4.71 -9.74
N GLY A 22 -5.54 -4.88 -9.00
CA GLY A 22 -5.51 -5.66 -7.77
C GLY A 22 -6.40 -5.09 -6.67
N LEU A 23 -6.37 -3.77 -6.45
CA LEU A 23 -7.23 -3.11 -5.47
C LEU A 23 -8.72 -3.16 -5.86
N ILE A 24 -9.03 -3.01 -7.14
CA ILE A 24 -10.40 -3.13 -7.64
C ILE A 24 -10.90 -4.55 -7.45
N TYR A 25 -10.12 -5.56 -7.85
CA TYR A 25 -10.47 -6.96 -7.65
C TYR A 25 -10.71 -7.29 -6.17
N PHE A 26 -9.81 -6.82 -5.29
CA PHE A 26 -9.94 -7.04 -3.86
C PHE A 26 -11.25 -6.47 -3.29
N ASN A 27 -11.56 -5.22 -3.63
CA ASN A 27 -12.71 -4.51 -3.07
C ASN A 27 -14.05 -4.85 -3.74
N ALA A 28 -14.07 -5.08 -5.05
CA ALA A 28 -15.29 -5.31 -5.81
C ALA A 28 -15.68 -6.79 -5.90
N VAL A 29 -14.70 -7.70 -5.79
CA VAL A 29 -14.93 -9.14 -5.97
C VAL A 29 -14.60 -9.92 -4.72
N LEU A 30 -13.34 -9.91 -4.28
CA LEU A 30 -12.89 -10.81 -3.22
C LEU A 30 -13.55 -10.53 -1.86
N SER A 31 -13.60 -9.26 -1.45
CA SER A 31 -14.19 -8.85 -0.16
C SER A 31 -15.72 -9.08 -0.10
N PRO A 32 -16.52 -8.70 -1.12
CA PRO A 32 -17.95 -8.99 -1.15
C PRO A 32 -18.27 -10.48 -1.16
N VAL A 33 -17.57 -11.28 -1.98
CA VAL A 33 -17.76 -12.74 -2.03
C VAL A 33 -17.42 -13.38 -0.68
N ALA A 34 -16.29 -12.99 -0.08
CA ALA A 34 -15.91 -13.44 1.26
C ALA A 34 -16.96 -13.12 2.33
N LYS A 35 -17.61 -11.96 2.21
CA LYS A 35 -18.70 -11.55 3.10
C LYS A 35 -19.96 -12.37 2.88
N HIS A 36 -20.33 -12.60 1.63
CA HIS A 36 -21.54 -13.34 1.26
C HIS A 36 -21.47 -14.80 1.71
N GLU A 37 -20.31 -15.45 1.52
CA GLU A 37 -20.07 -16.85 1.88
C GLU A 37 -19.76 -17.05 3.39
N GLY A 38 -19.74 -15.97 4.19
CA GLY A 38 -19.38 -16.06 5.62
C GLY A 38 -17.91 -16.44 5.88
N LEU A 39 -17.04 -16.38 4.86
CA LEU A 39 -15.65 -16.84 4.91
C LEU A 39 -14.68 -15.82 5.50
N GLN A 40 -15.15 -14.70 6.03
CA GLN A 40 -14.28 -13.61 6.51
C GLN A 40 -13.30 -14.01 7.61
N ARG A 41 -13.62 -15.06 8.39
CA ARG A 41 -12.74 -15.59 9.45
C ARG A 41 -12.01 -16.87 9.03
N HIS A 42 -12.15 -17.31 7.78
CA HIS A 42 -11.53 -18.53 7.30
C HIS A 42 -10.02 -18.30 7.13
N THR A 43 -9.20 -19.05 7.87
CA THR A 43 -7.74 -18.87 7.93
C THR A 43 -7.07 -18.88 6.56
N ALA A 44 -7.52 -19.78 5.67
CA ALA A 44 -7.00 -19.85 4.30
C ALA A 44 -7.30 -18.57 3.49
N LEU A 45 -8.48 -17.98 3.68
CA LEU A 45 -8.85 -16.76 2.96
C LEU A 45 -8.08 -15.56 3.51
N LEU A 46 -7.89 -15.47 4.83
CA LEU A 46 -7.06 -14.44 5.44
C LEU A 46 -5.61 -14.50 4.94
N ALA A 47 -5.03 -15.69 4.84
CA ALA A 47 -3.68 -15.88 4.30
C ALA A 47 -3.58 -15.44 2.82
N VAL A 48 -4.61 -15.75 2.01
CA VAL A 48 -4.69 -15.28 0.61
C VAL A 48 -4.80 -13.76 0.56
N GLN A 49 -5.65 -13.16 1.38
CA GLN A 49 -5.84 -11.71 1.42
C GLN A 49 -4.55 -10.99 1.83
N GLU A 50 -3.85 -11.45 2.86
CA GLU A 50 -2.57 -10.88 3.29
C GLU A 50 -1.50 -10.99 2.21
N ARG A 51 -1.38 -12.15 1.57
CA ARG A 51 -0.40 -12.38 0.51
C ARG A 51 -0.71 -11.54 -0.73
N PHE A 52 -1.97 -11.49 -1.14
CA PHE A 52 -2.42 -10.75 -2.31
C PHE A 52 -2.27 -9.25 -2.11
N LEU A 53 -2.73 -8.71 -0.98
CA LEU A 53 -2.54 -7.29 -0.65
C LEU A 53 -1.05 -6.96 -0.53
N GLY A 54 -0.25 -7.81 0.12
CA GLY A 54 1.20 -7.61 0.20
C GLY A 54 1.87 -7.53 -1.17
N PHE A 55 1.44 -8.36 -2.12
CA PHE A 55 1.90 -8.30 -3.51
C PHE A 55 1.41 -7.04 -4.24
N VAL A 56 0.12 -6.71 -4.15
CA VAL A 56 -0.43 -5.50 -4.78
C VAL A 56 0.29 -4.26 -4.27
N TRP A 57 0.49 -4.13 -2.96
CA TRP A 57 1.20 -3.00 -2.36
C TRP A 57 2.69 -2.98 -2.72
N SER A 58 3.34 -4.13 -2.97
CA SER A 58 4.74 -4.14 -3.39
C SER A 58 4.94 -3.52 -4.78
N THR A 59 3.93 -3.57 -5.65
CA THR A 59 3.97 -2.90 -6.98
C THR A 59 3.97 -1.38 -6.91
N LEU A 60 3.66 -0.80 -5.74
CA LEU A 60 3.78 0.64 -5.52
C LEU A 60 5.24 1.12 -5.54
N TRP A 61 6.19 0.25 -5.18
CA TRP A 61 7.63 0.56 -5.25
C TRP A 61 8.13 0.83 -6.67
N PRO A 62 8.00 -0.11 -7.63
CA PRO A 62 8.41 0.16 -9.01
C PRO A 62 7.60 1.31 -9.62
N LEU A 63 6.32 1.49 -9.25
CA LEU A 63 5.52 2.63 -9.68
C LEU A 63 6.12 3.97 -9.21
N ALA A 64 6.52 4.07 -7.95
CA ALA A 64 7.15 5.26 -7.39
C ALA A 64 8.52 5.54 -8.03
N VAL A 65 9.38 4.52 -8.09
CA VAL A 65 10.75 4.65 -8.63
C VAL A 65 10.70 5.06 -10.10
N THR A 66 9.90 4.37 -10.92
CA THR A 66 9.76 4.73 -12.34
C THR A 66 9.11 6.09 -12.52
N GLY A 67 8.15 6.47 -11.66
CA GLY A 67 7.55 7.81 -11.67
C GLY A 67 8.58 8.91 -11.42
N MET A 68 9.46 8.72 -10.44
CA MET A 68 10.54 9.68 -10.14
C MET A 68 11.58 9.77 -11.25
N ILE A 69 11.95 8.64 -11.87
CA ILE A 69 12.86 8.63 -13.02
C ILE A 69 12.23 9.38 -14.20
N LEU A 70 10.97 9.11 -14.51
CA LEU A 70 10.26 9.80 -15.60
C LEU A 70 10.10 11.29 -15.32
N LEU A 71 9.89 11.69 -14.06
CA LEU A 71 9.84 13.09 -13.64
C LEU A 71 11.21 13.77 -13.83
N ALA A 72 12.30 13.12 -13.44
CA ALA A 72 13.65 13.66 -13.55
C ALA A 72 14.13 13.80 -15.00
N VAL A 73 13.64 12.94 -15.89
CA VAL A 73 13.98 12.96 -17.32
C VAL A 73 13.08 13.92 -18.10
N ASP A 74 11.93 14.35 -17.56
CA ASP A 74 11.02 15.26 -18.27
C ASP A 74 11.58 16.71 -18.30
N PRO A 75 11.96 17.23 -19.48
CA PRO A 75 12.52 18.58 -19.61
C PRO A 75 11.54 19.70 -19.25
N ARG A 76 10.22 19.41 -19.24
CA ARG A 76 9.16 20.39 -18.99
C ARG A 76 9.01 20.76 -17.51
N LEU A 77 9.58 19.95 -16.62
CA LEU A 77 9.61 20.20 -15.17
C LEU A 77 10.90 20.88 -14.73
N SER A 78 12.01 20.70 -15.46
CA SER A 78 13.29 21.36 -15.17
C SER A 78 13.32 22.82 -15.64
N THR A 79 12.56 23.13 -16.69
CA THR A 79 12.31 24.50 -17.12
C THR A 79 11.07 25.01 -16.39
N THR A 80 11.24 26.02 -15.54
CA THR A 80 10.27 26.66 -14.62
C THR A 80 9.09 27.35 -15.34
N THR A 81 8.57 26.73 -16.39
CA THR A 81 7.39 27.15 -17.15
C THR A 81 6.21 26.31 -16.70
N LEU A 82 5.66 26.65 -15.52
CA LEU A 82 4.36 26.16 -15.01
C LEU A 82 3.18 26.77 -15.77
N THR A 83 3.32 26.95 -17.09
CA THR A 83 2.36 27.69 -17.92
C THR A 83 1.38 26.78 -18.65
N SER A 84 1.70 25.49 -18.79
CA SER A 84 0.84 24.53 -19.48
C SER A 84 -0.06 23.76 -18.52
N LEU A 85 -1.32 23.54 -18.92
CA LEU A 85 -2.27 22.64 -18.26
C LEU A 85 -1.68 21.23 -18.06
N TRP A 86 -0.83 20.78 -19.01
CA TRP A 86 -0.14 19.51 -18.94
C TRP A 86 0.79 19.42 -17.73
N THR A 87 1.57 20.47 -17.47
CA THR A 87 2.50 20.52 -16.33
C THR A 87 1.72 20.55 -15.01
N TRP A 88 0.61 21.29 -14.95
CA TRP A 88 -0.29 21.27 -13.80
C TRP A 88 -0.89 19.89 -13.53
N ALA A 89 -1.30 19.15 -14.56
CA ALA A 89 -1.79 17.79 -14.41
C ALA A 89 -0.73 16.83 -13.85
N LEU A 90 0.54 16.97 -14.27
CA LEU A 90 1.65 16.19 -13.73
C LEU A 90 1.92 16.50 -12.25
N VAL A 91 1.94 17.78 -11.88
CA VAL A 91 2.12 18.19 -10.48
C VAL A 91 0.97 17.70 -9.61
N ALA A 92 -0.28 17.86 -10.07
CA ALA A 92 -1.45 17.36 -9.37
C ALA A 92 -1.39 15.84 -9.15
N LYS A 93 -0.98 15.07 -10.18
CA LYS A 93 -0.78 13.63 -10.06
C LYS A 93 0.28 13.28 -9.00
N LEU A 94 1.39 14.01 -8.97
CA LEU A 94 2.45 13.79 -7.97
C LEU A 94 1.96 14.11 -6.55
N VAL A 95 1.26 15.24 -6.37
CA VAL A 95 0.67 15.63 -5.08
C VAL A 95 -0.35 14.59 -4.60
N MET A 96 -1.22 14.09 -5.48
CA MET A 96 -2.15 13.01 -5.14
C MET A 96 -1.41 11.74 -4.73
N PHE A 97 -0.35 11.37 -5.43
CA PHE A 97 0.45 10.18 -5.10
C PHE A 97 1.10 10.30 -3.71
N VAL A 98 1.73 11.44 -3.43
CA VAL A 98 2.33 11.73 -2.11
C VAL A 98 1.25 11.76 -1.02
N GLY A 99 0.12 12.42 -1.30
CA GLY A 99 -1.03 12.48 -0.40
C GLY A 99 -1.58 11.10 -0.04
N MET A 100 -1.73 10.20 -1.02
CA MET A 100 -2.13 8.81 -0.79
C MET A 100 -1.11 8.04 0.07
N GLY A 101 0.18 8.26 -0.14
CA GLY A 101 1.24 7.65 0.67
C GLY A 101 1.16 8.08 2.14
N LEU A 102 1.03 9.40 2.38
CA LEU A 102 0.87 9.96 3.72
C LEU A 102 -0.41 9.47 4.39
N PHE A 103 -1.53 9.44 3.66
CA PHE A 103 -2.80 8.93 4.18
C PHE A 103 -2.70 7.45 4.58
N SER A 104 -2.10 6.62 3.73
CA SER A 104 -1.90 5.19 4.00
C SER A 104 -1.01 4.96 5.22
N TRP A 105 0.04 5.77 5.38
CA TRP A 105 0.91 5.73 6.55
C TRP A 105 0.18 6.13 7.83
N GLN A 106 -0.63 7.20 7.80
CA GLN A 106 -1.45 7.60 8.94
C GLN A 106 -2.44 6.51 9.35
N MET A 107 -3.13 5.89 8.38
CA MET A 107 -4.06 4.79 8.68
C MET A 107 -3.36 3.59 9.32
N LYS A 108 -2.14 3.24 8.85
CA LYS A 108 -1.33 2.19 9.48
C LYS A 108 -1.03 2.54 10.95
N GLN A 109 -0.65 3.78 11.25
CA GLN A 109 -0.40 4.20 12.62
C GLN A 109 -1.64 4.11 13.50
N VAL A 110 -2.81 4.51 12.98
CA VAL A 110 -4.09 4.39 13.70
C VAL A 110 -4.38 2.92 14.02
N VAL A 111 -4.25 2.01 13.06
CA VAL A 111 -4.48 0.57 13.27
C VAL A 111 -3.52 0.00 14.33
N VAL A 112 -2.24 0.38 14.31
CA VAL A 112 -1.27 -0.06 15.31
C VAL A 112 -1.65 0.44 16.71
N ARG A 113 -2.07 1.71 16.82
CA ARG A 113 -2.54 2.29 18.10
C ARG A 113 -3.80 1.60 18.61
N LEU A 114 -4.74 1.28 17.72
CA LEU A 114 -5.97 0.57 18.08
C LEU A 114 -5.67 -0.85 18.56
N ARG A 115 -4.76 -1.57 17.89
CA ARG A 115 -4.31 -2.90 18.35
C ARG A 115 -3.67 -2.84 19.73
N ALA A 116 -2.81 -1.84 19.96
CA ALA A 116 -2.18 -1.62 21.27
C ALA A 116 -3.21 -1.27 22.36
N ALA A 117 -4.27 -0.52 22.03
CA ALA A 117 -5.34 -0.19 22.97
C ALA A 117 -6.32 -1.34 23.22
N SER A 118 -6.50 -2.25 22.24
CA SER A 118 -7.36 -3.44 22.38
C SER A 118 -6.65 -4.63 23.04
N ALA A 119 -5.32 -4.63 23.08
CA ALA A 119 -4.54 -5.51 23.95
C ALA A 119 -4.72 -5.03 25.40
N GLY A 120 -5.88 -5.36 25.98
CA GLY A 120 -6.22 -5.01 27.35
C GLY A 120 -5.37 -5.77 28.38
N PRO A 121 -5.54 -5.47 29.69
CA PRO A 121 -4.75 -6.02 30.81
C PRO A 121 -4.78 -7.55 30.98
N GLU A 122 -5.55 -8.27 30.17
CA GLU A 122 -5.60 -9.75 30.18
C GLU A 122 -4.29 -10.38 29.67
N GLU A 123 -3.62 -9.82 28.66
CA GLU A 123 -2.29 -10.31 28.21
C GLU A 123 -1.19 -10.06 29.27
N GLU A 124 -1.33 -9.00 30.08
CA GLU A 124 -0.42 -8.68 31.18
C GLU A 124 -0.59 -9.68 32.34
N PHE A 125 -1.83 -10.05 32.66
CA PHE A 125 -2.14 -11.08 33.66
C PHE A 125 -1.71 -12.48 33.23
N GLU A 126 -1.94 -12.86 31.97
CA GLU A 126 -1.53 -14.15 31.43
C GLU A 126 0.00 -14.26 31.37
N GLY A 127 0.68 -13.18 30.98
CA GLY A 127 2.14 -13.04 31.03
C GLY A 127 2.71 -13.15 32.45
N TRP A 128 2.07 -12.55 33.46
CA TRP A 128 2.47 -12.69 34.86
C TRP A 128 2.31 -14.13 35.36
N SER A 129 1.21 -14.81 34.99
CA SER A 129 0.95 -16.20 35.37
C SER A 129 1.99 -17.17 34.80
N LEU A 130 2.37 -17.01 33.53
CA LEU A 130 3.38 -17.83 32.85
C LEU A 130 4.78 -17.57 33.41
N SER A 131 5.06 -16.33 33.81
CA SER A 131 6.31 -15.94 34.46
C SER A 131 6.42 -16.52 35.87
N ALA A 132 5.34 -16.47 36.64
CA ALA A 132 5.25 -17.07 37.97
C ALA A 132 5.40 -18.60 37.89
N GLN A 133 4.81 -19.25 36.88
CA GLN A 133 4.91 -20.70 36.69
C GLN A 133 6.33 -21.16 36.32
N LYS A 134 7.12 -20.31 35.65
CA LYS A 134 8.55 -20.58 35.38
C LYS A 134 9.46 -20.39 36.60
N LEU A 135 9.06 -19.59 37.58
CA LEU A 135 9.82 -19.36 38.82
C LEU A 135 9.60 -20.43 39.88
N VAL A 136 8.50 -21.19 39.77
CA VAL A 136 8.13 -22.27 40.71
C VAL A 136 8.66 -23.64 40.26
N ARG A 137 9.28 -23.73 39.07
CA ARG A 137 9.89 -24.94 38.52
C ARG A 137 11.41 -24.87 38.58
#